data_AF-A0A482XKS0-F1
#
_entry.id   AF-A0A482XKS0-F1
#
_cell.length_a   1.000
_cell.length_b   1.000
_cell.length_c   1.000
_cell.angle_alpha   90.00
_cell.angle_beta   90.00
_cell.angle_gamma   90.00
#
_symmetry.space_group_name_H-M   'P 1'
#
loop_
_entity.id
_entity.type
_entity.pdbx_description
1 polymer ?
#
loop_
_entity_poly.entity_id
_entity_poly.type
_entity_poly.pdbx_seq_one_letter_code
_entity_poly.pdbx_strand_id
1 'polypeptide(L)'
;MVLNPHLNESCCGCSVETGSKIIAWISVISQPFSIISLFVQYSQIKDGKNFIHKESVLAGIMGKLVLSIIYLIFDILLIIGIYKRRPSFILAWIILGLFGIIIAGIFFIILAFAEPFVLIPGAIVLAIGYYFLLVVNGHYTNLKSSQAGTSSYGG
;
A
#
# COMPACT_ATOMS: atom_id res chain seq x y z
N MET A 1 12.96 21.93 12.09
CA MET A 1 12.75 21.13 13.31
C MET A 1 11.88 19.94 12.92
N VAL A 2 12.50 18.86 12.45
CA VAL A 2 11.79 17.67 11.95
C VAL A 2 11.59 16.77 13.17
N LEU A 3 10.39 16.75 13.75
CA LEU A 3 10.00 15.65 14.64
C LEU A 3 9.93 14.41 13.77
N ASN A 4 11.04 13.69 13.66
CA ASN A 4 11.04 12.32 13.20
C ASN A 4 10.96 11.48 14.49
N PRO A 5 9.75 11.13 14.99
CA PRO A 5 9.66 10.23 16.11
C PRO A 5 10.29 8.92 15.65
N HIS A 6 11.46 8.59 16.17
CA HIS A 6 12.01 7.25 16.12
C HIS A 6 11.01 6.36 16.87
N LEU A 7 10.04 5.78 16.15
CA LEU A 7 9.23 4.68 16.65
C LEU A 7 10.18 3.49 16.84
N ASN A 8 10.89 3.44 17.97
CA ASN A 8 11.66 2.26 18.35
C ASN A 8 10.73 1.11 18.79
N GLU A 9 9.49 1.42 19.14
CA GLU A 9 8.49 0.46 19.59
C GLU A 9 7.15 0.75 18.89
N SER A 10 6.46 -0.29 18.42
CA SER A 10 5.06 -0.16 17.97
C SER A 10 4.14 0.03 19.17
N CYS A 11 2.92 0.51 18.94
CA CYS A 11 1.89 0.81 19.95
C CYS A 11 1.55 -0.36 20.93
N CYS A 12 2.12 -1.55 20.74
CA CYS A 12 1.94 -2.76 21.57
C CYS A 12 3.27 -3.34 22.12
N GLY A 13 4.40 -2.61 22.08
CA GLY A 13 5.72 -3.14 22.50
C GLY A 13 6.34 -4.17 21.53
N CYS A 14 5.69 -4.43 20.39
CA CYS A 14 6.25 -5.26 19.34
C CYS A 14 7.33 -4.51 18.56
N SER A 15 8.41 -5.21 18.21
CA SER A 15 9.43 -4.71 17.29
C SER A 15 8.79 -4.28 15.96
N VAL A 16 9.22 -3.13 15.43
CA VAL A 16 8.83 -2.59 14.12
C VAL A 16 9.06 -3.62 13.01
N GLU A 17 10.01 -4.53 13.18
CA GLU A 17 10.24 -5.66 12.27
C GLU A 17 9.01 -6.57 12.17
N THR A 18 8.41 -6.96 13.30
CA THR A 18 7.19 -7.80 13.31
C THR A 18 6.02 -7.07 12.69
N GLY A 19 5.83 -5.78 13.00
CA GLY A 19 4.79 -4.94 12.39
C GLY A 19 4.92 -4.88 10.87
N SER A 20 6.13 -4.66 10.36
CA SER A 20 6.37 -4.62 8.90
C SER A 20 6.10 -5.96 8.21
N LYS A 21 6.42 -7.09 8.85
CA LYS A 21 6.11 -8.44 8.32
C LYS A 21 4.61 -8.68 8.24
N ILE A 22 3.87 -8.31 9.28
CA ILE A 22 2.41 -8.44 9.32
C ILE A 22 1.78 -7.59 8.20
N ILE A 23 2.20 -6.33 8.06
CA ILE A 23 1.71 -5.43 7.00
C ILE A 23 1.96 -6.04 5.61
N ALA A 24 3.18 -6.53 5.35
CA ALA A 24 3.52 -7.11 4.06
C ALA A 24 2.65 -8.33 3.70
N TRP A 25 2.36 -9.21 4.68
CA TRP A 25 1.47 -10.34 4.48
C TRP A 25 0.01 -9.91 4.28
N ILE A 26 -0.49 -8.94 5.05
CA ILE A 26 -1.84 -8.39 4.89
C ILE A 26 -2.01 -7.80 3.50
N SER A 27 -1.02 -7.04 3.00
CA SER A 27 -1.05 -6.47 1.65
C SER A 27 -1.17 -7.57 0.60
N VAL A 28 -0.31 -8.59 0.61
CA VAL A 28 -0.38 -9.70 -0.36
C VAL A 28 -1.71 -10.44 -0.29
N ILE A 29 -2.25 -10.65 0.92
CA ILE A 29 -3.55 -11.31 1.10
C ILE A 29 -4.70 -10.43 0.61
N SER A 30 -4.60 -9.10 0.69
CA SER A 30 -5.67 -8.18 0.29
C SER A 30 -5.86 -8.09 -1.24
N GLN A 31 -4.80 -8.27 -2.03
CA GLN A 31 -4.85 -8.22 -3.49
C GLN A 31 -5.83 -9.21 -4.14
N PRO A 32 -5.83 -10.51 -3.82
CA PRO A 32 -6.77 -11.46 -4.43
C PRO A 32 -8.23 -11.09 -4.14
N PHE A 33 -8.54 -10.53 -2.96
CA PHE A 33 -9.90 -10.02 -2.68
C PHE A 33 -10.29 -8.88 -3.62
N SER A 34 -9.36 -7.94 -3.88
CA SER A 34 -9.61 -6.88 -4.87
C SER A 34 -9.83 -7.45 -6.27
N ILE A 35 -9.06 -8.46 -6.70
CA ILE A 35 -9.24 -9.10 -8.00
C ILE A 35 -10.60 -9.80 -8.09
N ILE A 36 -11.01 -10.55 -7.06
CA ILE A 36 -12.33 -11.19 -6.99
C ILE A 36 -13.45 -10.14 -7.12
N SER A 37 -13.31 -9.00 -6.44
CA SER A 37 -14.30 -7.92 -6.55
C SER A 37 -14.45 -7.38 -7.98
N LEU A 38 -13.36 -7.37 -8.77
CA LEU A 38 -13.40 -6.96 -10.18
C LEU A 38 -14.12 -7.99 -11.05
N PHE A 39 -13.95 -9.28 -10.76
CA PHE A 39 -14.70 -10.34 -11.45
C PHE A 39 -16.21 -10.22 -11.22
N VAL A 40 -16.63 -9.90 -10.01
CA VAL A 40 -18.06 -9.66 -9.68
C VAL A 40 -18.59 -8.43 -10.43
N GLN A 41 -17.83 -7.34 -10.50
CA GLN A 41 -18.23 -6.17 -11.29
C GLN A 41 -18.35 -6.50 -12.78
N TYR A 42 -17.37 -7.25 -13.31
CA TYR A 42 -17.37 -7.68 -14.70
C TYR A 42 -18.59 -8.55 -15.05
N SER A 43 -18.98 -9.50 -14.19
CA SER A 43 -20.17 -10.34 -14.44
C SER A 43 -21.46 -9.51 -14.47
N GLN A 44 -21.62 -8.56 -13.55
CA GLN A 44 -22.78 -7.65 -13.54
C GLN A 44 -22.88 -6.81 -14.82
N ILE A 45 -21.76 -6.35 -15.36
CA ILE A 45 -21.74 -5.56 -16.60
C ILE A 45 -22.06 -6.42 -17.82
N LYS A 46 -21.58 -7.68 -17.84
CA LYS A 46 -21.87 -8.63 -18.92
C LYS A 46 -23.37 -8.87 -19.06
N ASP A 47 -24.08 -8.96 -17.93
CA ASP A 47 -25.52 -9.21 -17.90
C ASP A 47 -26.36 -7.93 -18.13
N GLY A 48 -25.78 -6.73 -17.96
CA GLY A 48 -26.43 -5.45 -18.20
C GLY A 48 -26.66 -5.12 -19.69
N LYS A 49 -27.82 -4.53 -20.04
CA LYS A 49 -28.22 -4.26 -21.45
C LYS A 49 -27.68 -2.96 -22.07
N ASN A 50 -26.98 -2.11 -21.33
CA ASN A 50 -26.54 -0.80 -21.84
C ASN A 50 -25.17 -0.88 -22.52
N PHE A 51 -25.11 -0.84 -23.86
CA PHE A 51 -23.87 -1.06 -24.64
C PHE A 51 -22.89 0.12 -24.66
N ILE A 52 -23.37 1.37 -24.64
CA ILE A 52 -22.51 2.56 -24.81
C ILE A 52 -21.56 2.79 -23.62
N HIS A 53 -21.92 2.31 -22.43
CA HIS A 53 -21.08 2.44 -21.24
C HIS A 53 -20.10 1.26 -21.05
N LYS A 54 -20.21 0.19 -21.85
CA LYS A 54 -19.43 -1.04 -21.63
C LYS A 54 -17.95 -0.87 -21.95
N GLU A 55 -17.61 -0.13 -23.01
CA GLU A 55 -16.22 -0.02 -23.45
C GLU A 55 -15.36 0.74 -22.45
N SER A 56 -15.83 1.90 -21.96
CA SER A 56 -15.10 2.69 -20.96
C SER A 56 -14.94 1.94 -19.64
N VAL A 57 -15.97 1.20 -19.21
CA VAL A 57 -15.91 0.41 -17.98
C VAL A 57 -14.97 -0.80 -18.14
N LEU A 58 -15.01 -1.49 -19.29
CA LEU A 58 -14.12 -2.60 -19.57
C LEU A 58 -12.66 -2.15 -19.59
N ALA A 59 -12.36 -1.01 -20.23
CA ALA A 59 -11.03 -0.42 -20.21
C ALA A 59 -10.58 -0.08 -18.77
N GLY A 60 -11.48 0.46 -17.95
CA GLY A 60 -11.22 0.71 -16.53
C GLY A 60 -10.91 -0.56 -15.72
N ILE A 61 -11.66 -1.64 -15.95
CA ILE A 61 -11.43 -2.93 -15.29
C ILE A 61 -10.07 -3.50 -15.69
N MET A 62 -9.74 -3.49 -16.99
CA MET A 62 -8.44 -3.97 -17.48
C MET A 62 -7.28 -3.14 -16.91
N GLY A 63 -7.42 -1.81 -16.90
CA GLY A 63 -6.42 -0.93 -16.29
C GLY A 63 -6.21 -1.23 -14.80
N LYS A 64 -7.30 -1.42 -14.05
CA LYS A 64 -7.24 -1.77 -12.63
C LYS A 64 -6.64 -3.16 -12.39
N LEU A 65 -6.88 -4.12 -13.28
CA LEU A 65 -6.28 -5.44 -13.22
C LEU A 65 -4.76 -5.38 -13.41
N VAL A 66 -4.29 -4.67 -14.43
CA VAL A 66 -2.84 -4.49 -14.70
C VAL A 66 -2.17 -3.80 -13.51
N LEU A 67 -2.78 -2.72 -12.99
CA LEU A 67 -2.27 -2.01 -11.83
C LEU A 67 -2.19 -2.90 -10.59
N SER A 68 -3.21 -3.74 -10.36
CA SER A 68 -3.24 -4.70 -9.25
C SER A 68 -2.08 -5.70 -9.32
N ILE A 69 -1.76 -6.22 -10.51
CA ILE A 69 -0.62 -7.12 -10.73
C ILE A 69 0.71 -6.42 -10.42
N ILE A 70 0.86 -5.16 -10.86
CA ILE A 70 2.05 -4.36 -10.56
C ILE A 70 2.21 -4.21 -9.05
N TYR A 71 1.17 -3.80 -8.34
CA TYR A 71 1.21 -3.69 -6.87
C TYR A 71 1.55 -5.01 -6.20
N LEU A 72 0.99 -6.14 -6.66
CA LEU A 72 1.31 -7.46 -6.13
C LEU A 72 2.81 -7.79 -6.25
N ILE A 73 3.45 -7.42 -7.37
CA ILE A 73 4.91 -7.57 -7.54
C ILE A 73 5.65 -6.74 -6.48
N PHE A 74 5.24 -5.49 -6.27
CA PHE A 74 5.85 -4.64 -5.24
C PHE A 74 5.63 -5.17 -3.81
N ASP A 75 4.47 -5.75 -3.51
CA ASP A 75 4.20 -6.38 -2.22
C ASP A 75 5.09 -7.61 -1.99
N ILE A 76 5.32 -8.42 -3.04
CA ILE A 76 6.29 -9.52 -2.98
C ILE A 76 7.72 -8.97 -2.79
N LEU A 77 8.09 -7.88 -3.48
CA LEU A 77 9.39 -7.24 -3.30
C LEU A 77 9.57 -6.69 -1.88
N LEU A 78 8.49 -6.18 -1.27
CA LEU A 78 8.50 -5.76 0.13
C LEU A 78 8.79 -6.95 1.05
N ILE A 79 8.09 -8.08 0.86
CA ILE A 79 8.36 -9.31 1.62
C ILE A 79 9.83 -9.71 1.46
N ILE A 80 10.32 -9.82 0.23
CA ILE A 80 11.72 -10.19 -0.03
C ILE A 80 12.68 -9.18 0.61
N GLY A 81 12.37 -7.89 0.55
CA GLY A 81 13.15 -6.81 1.15
C GLY A 81 13.28 -6.94 2.66
N ILE A 82 12.17 -7.26 3.34
CA ILE A 82 12.11 -7.49 4.79
C ILE A 82 12.90 -8.75 5.16
N TYR A 83 12.65 -9.87 4.48
CA TYR A 83 13.32 -11.15 4.81
C TYR A 83 14.81 -11.14 4.49
N LYS A 84 15.22 -10.53 3.36
CA LYS A 84 16.64 -10.42 2.97
C LYS A 84 17.34 -9.20 3.57
N ARG A 85 16.67 -8.41 4.43
CA ARG A 85 17.20 -7.16 5.02
C ARG A 85 17.82 -6.22 3.99
N ARG A 86 17.21 -6.10 2.80
CA ARG A 86 17.69 -5.25 1.70
C ARG A 86 16.86 -3.97 1.63
N PRO A 87 17.36 -2.83 2.17
CA PRO A 87 16.56 -1.62 2.33
C PRO A 87 16.09 -1.02 1.00
N SER A 88 16.82 -1.23 -0.11
CA SER A 88 16.45 -0.71 -1.43
C SER A 88 15.09 -1.19 -1.93
N PHE A 89 14.69 -2.44 -1.64
CA PHE A 89 13.38 -2.96 -2.04
C PHE A 89 12.25 -2.39 -1.19
N ILE A 90 12.50 -2.21 0.11
CA ILE A 90 11.54 -1.60 1.04
C ILE A 90 11.28 -0.14 0.64
N LEU A 91 12.34 0.60 0.27
CA LEU A 91 12.22 1.99 -0.18
C LEU A 91 11.41 2.11 -1.47
N ALA A 92 11.59 1.22 -2.44
CA ALA A 92 10.80 1.22 -3.67
C ALA A 92 9.30 1.08 -3.37
N TRP A 93 8.94 0.19 -2.44
CA TRP A 93 7.56 0.04 -1.98
C TRP A 93 7.04 1.28 -1.24
N ILE A 94 7.84 1.89 -0.34
CA ILE A 94 7.46 3.12 0.38
C ILE A 94 7.16 4.27 -0.60
N ILE A 95 8.03 4.47 -1.61
CA ILE A 95 7.84 5.52 -2.62
C ILE A 95 6.53 5.29 -3.39
N LEU A 96 6.29 4.05 -3.83
CA LEU A 96 5.07 3.72 -4.55
C LEU A 96 3.82 3.89 -3.67
N GLY A 97 3.89 3.49 -2.40
CA GLY A 97 2.83 3.68 -1.41
C GLY A 97 2.53 5.15 -1.16
N LEU A 98 3.56 6.01 -1.12
CA LEU A 98 3.39 7.45 -0.95
C LEU A 98 2.62 8.07 -2.12
N PHE A 99 3.01 7.75 -3.36
CA PHE A 99 2.27 8.18 -4.55
C PHE A 99 0.83 7.64 -4.53
N GLY A 100 0.64 6.39 -4.12
CA GLY A 100 -0.68 5.77 -3.97
C GLY A 100 -1.58 6.54 -3.00
N ILE A 101 -1.07 6.92 -1.83
CA ILE A 101 -1.83 7.70 -0.83
C ILE A 101 -2.19 9.09 -1.37
N ILE A 102 -1.28 9.76 -2.08
CA ILE A 102 -1.57 11.08 -2.67
C ILE A 102 -2.69 10.98 -3.70
N ILE A 103 -2.59 10.03 -4.63
CA ILE A 103 -3.61 9.80 -5.67
C ILE A 103 -4.95 9.43 -5.01
N ALA A 104 -4.94 8.51 -4.04
CA ALA A 104 -6.13 8.09 -3.31
C ALA A 104 -6.76 9.27 -2.55
N GLY A 105 -5.95 10.15 -1.95
CA GLY A 105 -6.42 11.36 -1.27
C GLY A 105 -7.11 12.32 -2.22
N ILE A 106 -6.57 12.55 -3.42
CA ILE A 106 -7.20 13.39 -4.45
C ILE A 106 -8.55 12.79 -4.86
N PHE A 107 -8.58 11.49 -5.18
CA PHE A 107 -9.82 10.80 -5.52
C PHE A 107 -10.85 10.84 -4.39
N PHE A 108 -10.40 10.66 -3.15
CA PHE A 108 -11.26 10.75 -1.97
C PHE A 108 -11.90 12.13 -1.82
N ILE A 109 -11.15 13.21 -2.02
CA ILE A 109 -11.70 14.58 -2.00
C ILE A 109 -12.76 14.74 -3.06
N ILE A 110 -12.50 14.31 -4.30
CA ILE A 110 -13.48 14.40 -5.40
C ILE A 110 -14.76 13.62 -5.08
N LEU A 111 -14.61 12.38 -4.61
CA LEU A 111 -15.75 11.51 -4.27
C LEU A 111 -16.53 12.03 -3.06
N ALA A 112 -15.87 12.63 -2.08
CA ALA A 112 -16.52 13.20 -0.89
C ALA A 112 -17.51 14.32 -1.24
N PHE A 113 -17.28 15.06 -2.34
CA PHE A 113 -18.24 16.04 -2.85
C PHE A 113 -19.46 15.40 -3.52
N ALA A 114 -19.29 14.23 -4.12
CA ALA A 114 -20.38 13.52 -4.80
C ALA A 114 -21.23 12.70 -3.83
N GLU A 115 -20.59 12.00 -2.89
CA GLU A 115 -21.22 11.02 -2.01
C GLU A 115 -20.71 11.16 -0.57
N PRO A 116 -21.39 11.95 0.29
CA PRO A 116 -20.88 12.26 1.63
C PRO A 116 -20.81 11.04 2.55
N PHE A 117 -21.55 9.96 2.26
CA PHE A 117 -21.50 8.72 3.04
C PHE A 117 -20.17 7.96 2.90
N VAL A 118 -19.38 8.25 1.86
CA VAL A 118 -18.06 7.64 1.62
C VAL A 118 -16.96 8.29 2.49
N LEU A 119 -17.24 9.44 3.09
CA LEU A 119 -16.26 10.27 3.80
C LEU A 119 -15.64 9.54 5.01
N ILE A 120 -16.48 8.97 5.88
CA ILE A 120 -16.02 8.26 7.08
C ILE A 120 -15.19 7.01 6.72
N PRO A 121 -15.69 6.05 5.92
CA PRO A 121 -14.90 4.86 5.60
C PRO A 121 -13.64 5.20 4.80
N GLY A 122 -13.71 6.16 3.87
CA GLY A 122 -12.53 6.57 3.09
C GLY A 122 -11.45 7.24 3.95
N ALA A 123 -11.83 8.09 4.90
CA ALA A 123 -10.88 8.70 5.84
C ALA A 123 -10.17 7.65 6.72
N ILE A 124 -10.91 6.65 7.19
CA ILE A 124 -10.35 5.53 7.97
C ILE A 124 -9.33 4.74 7.13
N VAL A 125 -9.67 4.40 5.89
CA VAL A 125 -8.77 3.67 4.99
C VAL A 125 -7.49 4.47 4.71
N LEU A 126 -7.60 5.78 4.45
CA LEU A 126 -6.43 6.64 4.25
C LEU A 126 -5.56 6.73 5.51
N ALA A 127 -6.17 6.86 6.68
CA ALA A 127 -5.44 6.92 7.95
C ALA A 127 -4.68 5.61 8.22
N ILE A 128 -5.32 4.46 7.99
CA ILE A 128 -4.69 3.14 8.12
C ILE A 128 -3.54 2.98 7.12
N GLY A 129 -3.75 3.35 5.85
CA GLY A 129 -2.71 3.29 4.83
C GLY A 129 -1.50 4.16 5.16
N TYR A 130 -1.73 5.37 5.64
CA TYR A 130 -0.66 6.26 6.11
C TYR A 130 0.10 5.68 7.30
N TYR A 131 -0.62 5.11 8.28
CA TYR A 131 -0.02 4.43 9.41
C TYR A 131 0.88 3.26 8.96
N PHE A 132 0.43 2.43 8.02
CA PHE A 132 1.25 1.34 7.46
C PHE A 132 2.52 1.87 6.80
N LEU A 133 2.42 2.96 6.04
CA LEU A 133 3.58 3.59 5.41
C LEU A 133 4.59 4.07 6.46
N LEU A 134 4.13 4.69 7.55
CA LEU A 134 4.98 5.12 8.66
C LEU A 134 5.70 3.94 9.34
N VAL A 135 4.99 2.84 9.60
CA VAL A 135 5.57 1.64 10.23
C VAL A 135 6.66 1.04 9.34
N VAL A 136 6.41 0.90 8.03
CA VAL A 136 7.38 0.36 7.08
C VAL A 136 8.58 1.31 6.91
N ASN A 137 8.35 2.62 6.89
CA ASN A 137 9.40 3.63 6.83
C ASN A 137 10.28 3.64 8.11
N GLY A 138 9.68 3.41 9.27
CA GLY A 138 10.41 3.19 10.52
C GLY A 138 11.33 1.97 10.42
N HIS A 139 10.83 0.85 9.87
CA HIS A 139 11.64 -0.34 9.65
C HIS A 139 12.82 -0.08 8.69
N TYR A 140 12.56 0.61 7.58
CA TYR A 140 13.59 1.00 6.61
C TYR A 140 14.71 1.82 7.26
N THR A 141 14.34 2.81 8.08
CA THR A 141 15.31 3.70 8.75
C THR A 141 16.20 2.91 9.72
N ASN A 142 15.63 1.96 10.47
CA ASN A 142 16.38 1.10 11.39
C ASN A 142 17.36 0.15 10.67
N LEU A 143 16.98 -0.36 9.49
CA LEU A 143 17.90 -1.15 8.66
C LEU A 143 19.05 -0.31 8.12
N LYS A 144 18.76 0.93 7.71
CA LYS A 144 19.78 1.86 7.19
C LYS A 144 20.79 2.28 8.27
N SER A 145 20.33 2.58 9.49
CA SER A 145 21.24 2.92 10.60
C SER A 145 22.13 1.73 11.01
N SER A 146 21.58 0.52 11.01
CA SER A 146 22.31 -0.71 11.32
C SER A 146 23.43 -1.00 10.32
N GLN A 147 23.23 -0.70 9.04
CA GLN A 147 24.24 -0.86 7.98
C GLN A 147 25.33 0.22 8.02
N ALA A 148 24.99 1.46 8.41
CA ALA A 148 25.97 2.52 8.56
C ALA A 148 26.93 2.25 9.74
N GLY A 149 26.42 1.72 10.86
CA GLY A 149 27.23 1.41 12.05
C GLY A 149 28.27 0.30 11.85
N THR A 150 27.96 -0.72 11.04
CA THR A 150 28.91 -1.82 10.77
C THR A 150 30.03 -1.44 9.80
N SER A 151 29.81 -0.45 8.93
CA SER A 151 30.84 0.05 8.01
C SER A 151 31.97 0.83 8.69
N SER A 152 31.74 1.38 9.89
CA SER A 152 32.76 2.12 10.65
C SER A 152 33.71 1.24 11.48
N TYR A 153 33.42 -0.05 11.65
CA TYR A 153 34.26 -0.97 12.46
C TYR A 153 35.08 -1.97 11.63
N GLY A 154 34.99 -1.91 10.30
CA GLY A 154 35.63 -2.88 9.39
C GLY A 154 36.68 -2.28 8.44
N GLY A 155 37.21 -1.09 8.74
CA GLY A 155 38.26 -0.40 7.97
C GLY A 155 39.59 -0.38 8.69
#